data_AF-A0A2T7T8T2-F1
#
_entry.id   AF-A0A2T7T8T2-F1
#
_cell.length_a   1.000
_cell.length_b   1.000
_cell.length_c   1.000
_cell.angle_alpha   90.00
_cell.angle_beta   90.00
_cell.angle_gamma   90.00
#
_symmetry.space_group_name_H-M   'P 1'
#
loop_
_entity.id
_entity.type
_entity.pdbx_description
1 polymer ?
#
loop_
_entity_poly.entity_id
_entity_poly.type
_entity_poly.pdbx_seq_one_letter_code
_entity_poly.pdbx_strand_id
1 'polypeptide(L)'
;MRNQGELKPHEAQDAVEFVALLRRLKEQSGLTYRQLDERAAALGEVLPRSTLAEVLRRQTLPRPEMLAVFVRLCGDGPRVEEWLETRERIAAGGPPHADPVPLPRSAASGTATETAATGTSHYGAPLPGTSEGALSTSRRRRLNTPAGWSAAVAVALALASTSWFLMPDGESTPTAGPVAEGWSRIRPVGSPSLCVTEGRQRSGAYKNAIAVQRSCAQAVPPRTFVKAVGDGTYYIQWDHPDEGVGCLTVLESGPAKGLLEPWEDCSSSRLSQHFRMEPVNGPRQGAYRLRPAHSGLCVGINDSEVGASAAEVIQQPCTGKSDQEFYIEAV
;
A
#
# COMPACT_ATOMS: atom_id res chain seq x y z
N MET A 1 27.30 32.56 17.21
CA MET A 1 26.52 31.99 18.34
C MET A 1 25.14 32.64 18.31
N ARG A 2 24.10 31.92 17.87
CA ARG A 2 22.72 32.42 17.92
C ARG A 2 22.08 31.85 19.19
N ASN A 3 21.87 32.71 20.19
CA ASN A 3 20.94 32.49 21.29
C ASN A 3 19.55 32.21 20.70
N GLN A 4 19.17 30.95 20.59
CA GLN A 4 17.79 30.59 20.31
C GLN A 4 17.16 30.13 21.61
N GLY A 5 16.16 30.87 22.08
CA GLY A 5 15.50 30.66 23.37
C GLY A 5 15.15 29.20 23.60
N GLU A 6 15.41 28.76 24.83
CA GLU A 6 15.07 27.45 25.37
C GLU A 6 13.64 27.08 25.01
N LEU A 7 13.46 25.93 24.34
CA LEU A 7 12.14 25.41 24.03
C LEU A 7 11.49 24.96 25.33
N LYS A 8 10.26 25.42 25.59
CA LYS A 8 9.49 25.08 26.79
C LYS A 8 8.24 24.27 26.38
N PRO A 9 8.30 22.94 26.41
CA PRO A 9 7.20 22.08 25.99
C PRO A 9 5.90 22.38 26.73
N HIS A 10 6.00 22.60 28.05
CA HIS A 10 4.85 22.83 28.93
C HIS A 10 3.97 24.04 28.56
N GLU A 11 4.51 25.03 27.84
CA GLU A 11 3.77 26.23 27.43
C GLU A 11 2.77 25.97 26.30
N ALA A 12 2.88 24.86 25.55
CA ALA A 12 1.97 24.55 24.44
C ALA A 12 0.57 24.15 24.93
N GLN A 13 -0.47 24.88 24.53
CA GLN A 13 -1.84 24.67 25.02
C GLN A 13 -2.61 23.64 24.19
N ASP A 14 -2.26 23.49 22.91
CA ASP A 14 -2.93 22.59 21.98
C ASP A 14 -1.96 21.83 21.06
N ALA A 15 -2.51 20.94 20.21
CA ALA A 15 -1.73 20.10 19.31
C ALA A 15 -0.97 20.92 18.25
N VAL A 16 -1.49 22.08 17.86
CA VAL A 16 -0.88 22.96 16.85
C VAL A 16 0.38 23.60 17.44
N GLU A 17 0.26 24.19 18.62
CA GLU A 17 1.38 24.79 19.35
C GLU A 17 2.45 23.75 19.69
N PHE A 18 2.03 22.56 20.13
CA PHE A 18 2.96 21.46 20.43
C PHE A 18 3.75 21.01 19.20
N VAL A 19 3.09 20.84 18.06
CA VAL A 19 3.77 20.46 16.81
C VAL A 19 4.66 21.59 16.30
N ALA A 20 4.31 22.85 16.53
CA ALA A 20 5.19 23.98 16.22
C ALA A 20 6.49 23.94 17.05
N LEU A 21 6.42 23.59 18.33
CA LEU A 21 7.61 23.38 19.18
C LEU A 21 8.47 22.22 18.68
N LEU A 22 7.87 21.11 18.24
CA LEU A 22 8.60 19.97 17.65
C LEU A 22 9.32 20.34 16.34
N ARG A 23 8.67 21.15 15.49
CA ARG A 23 9.31 21.66 14.26
C ARG A 23 10.53 22.53 14.60
N ARG A 24 10.40 23.41 15.59
CA ARG A 24 11.52 24.25 16.05
C ARG A 24 12.65 23.42 16.67
N LEU A 25 12.33 22.37 17.43
CA LEU A 25 13.30 21.41 17.95
C LEU A 25 14.08 20.72 16.81
N LYS A 26 13.38 20.30 15.76
CA LYS A 26 14.03 19.73 14.56
C LYS A 26 14.93 20.75 13.84
N GLU A 27 14.47 21.98 13.69
CA GLU A 27 15.26 23.04 13.06
C GLU A 27 16.54 23.34 13.84
N GLN A 28 16.47 23.34 15.17
CA GLN A 28 17.62 23.52 16.06
C GLN A 28 18.63 22.37 16.00
N SER A 29 18.15 21.13 15.82
CA SER A 29 19.04 19.97 15.69
C SER A 29 19.81 19.95 14.35
N GLY A 30 19.35 20.70 13.35
CA GLY A 30 19.94 20.73 12.01
C GLY A 30 19.79 19.42 11.23
N LEU A 31 19.02 18.46 11.75
CA LEU A 31 18.85 17.15 11.13
C LEU A 31 17.77 17.16 10.04
N THR A 32 18.10 16.55 8.91
CA THR A 32 17.11 16.20 7.90
C THR A 32 16.26 15.02 8.37
N TYR A 33 15.06 14.87 7.81
CA TYR A 33 14.22 13.70 8.11
C TYR A 33 14.91 12.37 7.76
N ARG A 34 15.76 12.35 6.73
CA ARG A 34 16.58 11.19 6.36
C ARG A 34 17.59 10.83 7.46
N GLN A 35 18.28 11.83 8.00
CA GLN A 35 19.27 11.61 9.07
C GLN A 35 18.62 11.18 10.39
N LEU A 36 17.40 11.63 10.67
CA LEU A 36 16.64 11.17 11.84
C LEU A 36 16.27 9.69 11.71
N ASP A 37 15.79 9.27 10.53
CA ASP A 37 15.47 7.86 10.23
C ASP A 37 16.72 6.96 10.33
N GLU A 38 17.81 7.36 9.67
CA GLU A 38 19.09 6.63 9.72
C GLU A 38 19.65 6.49 11.14
N ARG A 39 19.53 7.54 11.97
CA ARG A 39 19.97 7.49 13.37
C ARG A 39 19.04 6.67 14.25
N ALA A 40 17.74 6.67 13.99
CA ALA A 40 16.79 5.79 14.68
C ALA A 40 17.13 4.32 14.38
N ALA A 41 17.31 3.99 13.10
CA ALA A 41 17.66 2.64 12.67
C ALA A 41 18.99 2.15 13.27
N ALA A 42 19.98 3.03 13.41
CA ALA A 42 21.26 2.71 14.06
C ALA A 42 21.11 2.38 15.56
N LEU A 43 20.05 2.86 16.21
CA LEU A 43 19.72 2.57 17.61
C LEU A 43 18.72 1.42 17.77
N GLY A 44 18.34 0.75 16.66
CA GLY A 44 17.32 -0.31 16.66
C GLY A 44 15.88 0.21 16.85
N GLU A 45 15.70 1.53 16.75
CA GLU A 45 14.42 2.21 16.89
C GLU A 45 13.86 2.53 15.50
N VAL A 46 12.54 2.63 15.37
CA VAL A 46 11.89 2.90 14.09
C VAL A 46 11.26 4.28 14.12
N LEU A 47 11.79 5.19 13.32
CA LEU A 47 11.24 6.54 13.14
C LEU A 47 11.02 6.82 11.65
N PRO A 48 9.97 6.23 11.05
CA PRO A 48 9.80 6.26 9.61
C PRO A 48 9.71 7.70 9.13
N ARG A 49 10.59 8.06 8.20
CA ARG A 49 10.70 9.40 7.63
C ARG A 49 9.34 9.99 7.25
N SER A 50 8.52 9.22 6.53
CA SER A 50 7.21 9.64 6.02
C SER A 50 6.22 9.90 7.15
N THR A 51 6.14 9.01 8.14
CA THR A 51 5.26 9.16 9.30
C THR A 51 5.64 10.38 10.13
N LEU A 52 6.93 10.60 10.38
CA LEU A 52 7.38 11.79 11.13
C LEU A 52 7.09 13.09 10.37
N ALA A 53 7.35 13.12 9.07
CA ALA A 53 7.06 14.28 8.23
C ALA A 53 5.55 14.57 8.17
N GLU A 54 4.73 13.52 8.09
CA GLU A 54 3.28 13.64 8.05
C GLU A 54 2.69 14.12 9.38
N VAL A 55 3.13 13.56 10.51
CA VAL A 55 2.71 13.97 11.86
C VAL A 55 3.05 15.44 12.09
N LEU A 56 4.29 15.84 11.77
CA LEU A 56 4.70 17.24 11.90
C LEU A 56 3.97 18.15 10.91
N ARG A 57 3.58 17.68 9.71
CA ARG A 57 2.83 18.49 8.72
C ARG A 57 1.37 18.67 9.11
N ARG A 58 0.67 17.60 9.50
CA ARG A 58 -0.77 17.55 9.80
C ARG A 58 -1.13 18.16 11.16
N GLN A 59 -0.15 18.57 11.97
CA GLN A 59 -0.37 19.16 13.30
C GLN A 59 -1.12 18.20 14.24
N THR A 60 -0.89 16.89 14.07
CA THR A 60 -1.45 15.84 14.90
C THR A 60 -0.46 15.49 16.02
N LEU A 61 -0.97 15.18 17.22
CA LEU A 61 -0.12 14.73 18.32
C LEU A 61 0.60 13.42 17.93
N PRO A 62 1.94 13.36 18.00
CA PRO A 62 2.67 12.12 17.79
C PRO A 62 2.30 11.07 18.82
N ARG A 63 2.50 9.79 18.48
CA ARG A 63 2.44 8.72 19.48
C ARG A 63 3.60 8.87 20.49
N PRO A 64 3.42 8.48 21.76
CA PRO A 64 4.43 8.71 22.81
C PRO A 64 5.77 8.04 22.49
N GLU A 65 5.76 6.83 21.94
CA GLU A 65 6.98 6.11 21.53
C GLU A 65 7.78 6.88 20.45
N MET A 66 7.08 7.41 19.45
CA MET A 66 7.68 8.19 18.37
C MET A 66 8.22 9.53 18.88
N LEU A 67 7.48 10.18 19.77
CA LEU A 67 7.87 11.44 20.39
C LEU A 67 9.17 11.28 21.19
N ALA A 68 9.27 10.23 22.00
CA ALA A 68 10.46 9.95 22.79
C ALA A 68 11.71 9.70 21.92
N VAL A 69 11.59 8.94 20.83
CA VAL A 69 12.69 8.72 19.89
C VAL A 69 13.09 10.03 19.19
N PHE A 70 12.11 10.80 18.71
CA PHE A 70 12.34 12.06 18.02
C PHE A 70 13.06 13.11 18.89
N VAL A 71 12.61 13.29 20.13
CA VAL A 71 13.19 14.27 21.08
C VAL A 71 14.62 13.88 21.45
N ARG A 72 14.89 12.59 21.70
CA ARG A 72 16.24 12.07 21.94
C ARG A 72 17.17 12.35 20.76
N LEU A 73 16.73 12.06 19.54
CA LEU A 73 17.52 12.26 18.33
C LEU A 73 17.77 13.73 18.00
N CYS A 74 16.85 14.62 18.34
CA CYS A 74 17.02 16.06 18.16
C CYS A 74 17.89 16.72 19.25
N GLY A 75 18.36 15.95 20.23
CA GLY A 75 19.32 16.43 21.24
C GLY A 75 18.69 16.92 22.55
N ASP A 76 17.40 16.71 22.75
CA ASP A 76 16.68 17.13 23.97
C ASP A 76 16.25 15.93 24.85
N GLY A 77 17.04 14.86 24.78
CA GLY A 77 16.84 13.60 25.50
C GLY A 77 16.58 13.73 27.02
N PRO A 78 17.28 14.60 27.77
CA PRO A 78 17.03 14.77 29.20
C PRO A 78 15.64 15.28 29.57
N ARG A 79 14.92 15.92 28.62
CA ARG A 79 13.58 16.49 28.84
C ARG A 79 12.48 15.67 28.19
N VAL A 80 12.75 14.44 27.75
CA VAL A 80 11.77 13.57 27.07
C VAL A 80 10.49 13.41 27.88
N GLU A 81 10.59 13.22 29.20
CA GLU A 81 9.41 13.09 30.07
C GLU A 81 8.54 14.36 30.06
N GLU A 82 9.15 15.56 30.08
CA GLU A 82 8.41 16.83 30.00
C GLU A 82 7.63 16.97 28.67
N TRP A 83 8.23 16.50 27.56
CA TRP A 83 7.56 16.45 26.26
C TRP A 83 6.39 15.45 26.25
N LEU A 84 6.56 14.28 26.88
CA LEU A 84 5.52 13.24 26.98
C LEU A 84 4.35 13.71 27.85
N GLU A 85 4.61 14.28 29.02
CA GLU A 85 3.60 14.83 29.94
C GLU A 85 2.77 15.93 29.26
N THR A 86 3.43 16.85 28.54
CA THR A 86 2.76 17.90 27.77
C THR A 86 1.83 17.31 26.71
N ARG A 87 2.32 16.32 25.96
CA ARG A 87 1.53 15.62 24.92
C ARG A 87 0.32 14.92 25.51
N GLU A 88 0.48 14.27 26.68
CA GLU A 88 -0.62 13.62 27.39
C GLU A 88 -1.66 14.62 27.90
N ARG A 89 -1.23 15.75 28.47
CA ARG A 89 -2.13 16.84 28.89
C ARG A 89 -2.98 17.35 27.73
N ILE A 90 -2.35 17.60 26.58
CA ILE A 90 -3.07 18.07 25.38
C ILE A 90 -4.02 16.98 24.87
N ALA A 91 -3.60 15.71 24.87
CA ALA A 91 -4.44 14.59 24.46
C ALA A 91 -5.66 14.38 25.38
N ALA A 92 -5.51 14.67 26.68
CA ALA A 92 -6.59 14.61 27.67
C ALA A 92 -7.57 15.81 27.58
N GLY A 93 -7.26 16.83 26.76
CA GLY A 93 -8.14 17.98 26.51
C GLY A 93 -8.25 18.96 27.69
N GLY A 94 -7.27 19.01 28.60
CA GLY A 94 -7.37 19.80 29.83
C GLY A 94 -6.22 20.80 30.06
N PRO A 95 -6.49 22.02 30.57
CA PRO A 95 -5.47 22.87 31.20
C PRO A 95 -4.87 22.19 32.44
N PRO A 96 -3.70 22.65 32.95
CA PRO A 96 -3.02 22.01 34.08
C PRO A 96 -3.94 21.88 35.29
N HIS A 97 -3.90 20.71 35.91
CA HIS A 97 -4.64 20.38 37.13
C HIS A 97 -4.56 21.51 38.15
N ALA A 98 -5.70 22.14 38.43
CA ALA A 98 -6.04 22.49 39.80
C ALA A 98 -6.13 21.16 40.58
N ASP A 99 -5.61 21.18 41.80
CA ASP A 99 -5.52 20.06 42.74
C ASP A 99 -6.72 19.10 42.68
N PRO A 100 -6.52 17.78 42.89
CA PRO A 100 -7.63 16.87 43.01
C PRO A 100 -8.48 17.26 44.22
N VAL A 101 -9.63 17.88 43.97
CA VAL A 101 -10.71 18.03 44.95
C VAL A 101 -11.10 16.61 45.38
N PRO A 102 -10.96 16.25 46.66
CA PRO A 102 -11.33 14.92 47.14
C PRO A 102 -12.83 14.71 46.94
N LEU A 103 -13.21 13.64 46.22
CA LEU A 103 -14.59 13.17 46.21
C LEU A 103 -15.03 12.89 47.66
N PRO A 104 -16.18 13.41 48.10
CA PRO A 104 -16.69 13.06 49.41
C PRO A 104 -17.07 11.57 49.43
N ARG A 105 -16.39 10.82 50.30
CA ARG A 105 -16.87 9.54 50.81
C ARG A 105 -18.26 9.74 51.37
N SER A 106 -19.24 9.01 50.85
CA SER A 106 -20.40 8.61 51.63
C SER A 106 -20.40 7.09 51.76
N ALA A 107 -19.79 6.64 52.86
CA ALA A 107 -20.11 5.37 53.49
C ALA A 107 -21.62 5.40 53.83
N ALA A 108 -22.38 4.38 53.41
CA ALA A 108 -22.73 3.19 54.18
C ALA A 108 -24.16 3.25 54.74
N SER A 109 -24.95 2.24 54.39
CA SER A 109 -25.61 1.30 55.31
C SER A 109 -26.68 0.57 54.50
N GLY A 110 -26.52 -0.71 54.19
CA GLY A 110 -26.77 -1.87 55.07
C GLY A 110 -27.68 -2.77 54.21
N THR A 111 -27.50 -4.09 54.10
CA THR A 111 -27.62 -5.06 55.18
C THR A 111 -26.90 -6.35 54.79
N ALA A 112 -26.15 -6.90 55.73
CA ALA A 112 -25.53 -8.22 55.64
C ALA A 112 -26.51 -9.31 56.10
N THR A 113 -26.53 -10.44 55.40
CA THR A 113 -26.92 -11.78 55.89
C THR A 113 -26.22 -12.77 54.96
N GLU A 114 -25.08 -13.35 55.38
CA GLU A 114 -24.97 -14.70 55.97
C GLU A 114 -25.61 -15.75 55.04
N THR A 115 -24.85 -16.66 54.42
CA THR A 115 -24.54 -17.97 55.01
C THR A 115 -23.60 -18.76 54.09
N ALA A 116 -22.59 -19.39 54.68
CA ALA A 116 -21.83 -20.49 54.10
C ALA A 116 -22.46 -21.84 54.50
N ALA A 117 -22.56 -22.82 53.59
CA ALA A 117 -22.50 -24.26 53.93
C ALA A 117 -22.60 -25.17 52.69
N THR A 118 -21.51 -25.90 52.45
CA THR A 118 -21.38 -27.37 52.30
C THR A 118 -22.65 -28.26 52.44
N GLY A 119 -22.75 -29.31 51.59
CA GLY A 119 -23.54 -30.54 51.83
C GLY A 119 -24.28 -31.08 50.57
N THR A 120 -23.68 -31.92 49.71
CA THR A 120 -23.68 -33.41 49.67
C THR A 120 -25.07 -34.10 49.54
N SER A 121 -25.33 -34.87 48.45
CA SER A 121 -25.68 -36.33 48.50
C SER A 121 -26.11 -36.97 47.15
N HIS A 122 -25.43 -38.10 46.83
CA HIS A 122 -25.80 -39.39 46.17
C HIS A 122 -26.94 -39.50 45.12
N TYR A 123 -26.89 -40.35 44.07
CA TYR A 123 -26.37 -41.73 43.83
C TYR A 123 -25.94 -41.84 42.34
N GLY A 124 -25.11 -42.73 41.81
CA GLY A 124 -24.42 -43.94 42.25
C GLY A 124 -23.75 -44.60 41.01
N ALA A 125 -22.54 -45.12 41.19
CA ALA A 125 -21.70 -45.86 40.21
C ALA A 125 -22.18 -47.35 40.07
N PRO A 126 -21.48 -48.36 39.46
CA PRO A 126 -20.04 -48.49 39.19
C PRO A 126 -19.57 -49.24 37.89
N LEU A 127 -18.24 -49.19 37.69
CA LEU A 127 -17.30 -49.89 36.76
C LEU A 127 -17.13 -51.40 37.13
N PRO A 128 -16.14 -52.22 36.64
CA PRO A 128 -15.03 -52.04 35.67
C PRO A 128 -14.75 -53.23 34.71
N GLY A 129 -13.73 -53.11 33.84
CA GLY A 129 -13.10 -54.24 33.15
C GLY A 129 -11.87 -53.85 32.31
N THR A 130 -10.72 -54.42 32.67
CA THR A 130 -9.34 -54.26 32.17
C THR A 130 -8.99 -55.15 30.97
N SER A 131 -8.03 -54.75 30.12
CA SER A 131 -6.79 -55.48 29.71
C SER A 131 -6.30 -55.02 28.31
N GLU A 132 -5.08 -54.49 28.17
CA GLU A 132 -3.76 -55.13 27.90
C GLU A 132 -3.34 -55.17 26.41
N GLY A 133 -2.12 -54.65 26.17
CA GLY A 133 -1.16 -55.10 25.12
C GLY A 133 -1.41 -54.68 23.66
N ALA A 134 -0.40 -54.52 22.78
CA ALA A 134 1.05 -54.68 22.92
C ALA A 134 1.74 -54.18 21.61
N LEU A 135 3.00 -53.73 21.74
CA LEU A 135 4.15 -53.84 20.79
C LEU A 135 4.04 -53.17 19.40
N SER A 136 4.87 -52.19 19.04
CA SER A 136 6.29 -52.30 18.64
C SER A 136 6.54 -53.24 17.45
N THR A 137 7.04 -52.69 16.33
CA THR A 137 8.30 -53.06 15.63
C THR A 137 8.27 -52.59 14.16
N SER A 138 9.26 -51.80 13.73
CA SER A 138 10.32 -52.15 12.75
C SER A 138 9.81 -52.67 11.38
N ARG A 139 10.31 -52.20 10.22
CA ARG A 139 11.69 -52.49 9.80
C ARG A 139 12.06 -51.77 8.48
N ARG A 140 13.29 -51.27 8.44
CA ARG A 140 14.04 -50.80 7.25
C ARG A 140 14.48 -51.97 6.36
N ARG A 141 14.59 -51.75 5.04
CA ARG A 141 15.78 -52.04 4.16
C ARG A 141 15.35 -51.85 2.69
N ARG A 142 15.90 -50.88 1.96
CA ARG A 142 17.18 -50.89 1.20
C ARG A 142 17.25 -51.91 0.04
N LEU A 143 17.33 -51.33 -1.16
CA LEU A 143 18.27 -51.57 -2.26
C LEU A 143 18.25 -52.94 -2.96
N ASN A 144 18.00 -52.94 -4.28
CA ASN A 144 19.03 -53.18 -5.31
C ASN A 144 18.47 -53.05 -6.75
N THR A 145 19.27 -52.39 -7.59
CA THR A 145 19.33 -52.39 -9.08
C THR A 145 19.75 -53.79 -9.61
N PRO A 146 20.00 -54.09 -10.93
CA PRO A 146 20.09 -53.23 -12.14
C PRO A 146 19.58 -53.83 -13.49
N ALA A 147 19.80 -53.07 -14.58
CA ALA A 147 20.13 -53.47 -15.97
C ALA A 147 19.06 -54.16 -16.85
N GLY A 148 18.55 -53.45 -17.88
CA GLY A 148 18.97 -53.62 -19.29
C GLY A 148 17.78 -54.24 -20.06
N TRP A 149 17.44 -53.99 -21.32
CA TRP A 149 18.24 -53.78 -22.53
C TRP A 149 17.40 -53.04 -23.58
N SER A 150 18.09 -52.28 -24.42
CA SER A 150 17.62 -51.53 -25.58
C SER A 150 17.21 -52.42 -26.75
N ALA A 151 16.30 -51.94 -27.62
CA ALA A 151 16.37 -52.22 -29.06
C ALA A 151 15.60 -51.14 -29.85
N ALA A 152 16.33 -50.45 -30.74
CA ALA A 152 15.82 -49.50 -31.71
C ALA A 152 15.42 -50.24 -33.01
N VAL A 153 14.41 -49.74 -33.71
CA VAL A 153 14.23 -49.95 -35.15
C VAL A 153 13.76 -48.64 -35.78
N ALA A 154 14.58 -48.12 -36.68
CA ALA A 154 14.30 -46.97 -37.53
C ALA A 154 13.50 -47.40 -38.76
N VAL A 155 12.52 -46.59 -39.18
CA VAL A 155 12.04 -46.56 -40.57
C VAL A 155 11.81 -45.10 -40.96
N ALA A 156 12.74 -44.58 -41.75
CA ALA A 156 12.56 -43.37 -42.53
C ALA A 156 11.76 -43.72 -43.79
N LEU A 157 10.65 -43.01 -44.02
CA LEU A 157 9.99 -42.97 -45.31
C LEU A 157 9.85 -41.50 -45.72
N ALA A 158 10.62 -41.14 -46.73
CA ALA A 158 10.42 -39.94 -47.52
C ALA A 158 9.36 -40.22 -48.62
N LEU A 159 8.75 -39.13 -49.08
CA LEU A 159 7.93 -38.95 -50.30
C LEU A 159 6.40 -39.06 -50.14
N ALA A 160 5.77 -37.89 -50.05
CA ALA A 160 4.53 -37.55 -50.76
C ALA A 160 4.52 -36.00 -50.90
N SER A 161 5.04 -35.48 -52.01
CA SER A 161 4.25 -35.03 -53.18
C SER A 161 3.50 -33.71 -52.95
N THR A 162 4.10 -32.63 -53.48
CA THR A 162 3.48 -31.59 -54.32
C THR A 162 2.00 -31.23 -54.07
N SER A 163 1.73 -29.96 -53.75
CA SER A 163 0.96 -29.05 -54.63
C SER A 163 0.45 -27.76 -53.96
N TRP A 164 0.69 -26.64 -54.67
CA TRP A 164 -0.22 -25.51 -54.93
C TRP A 164 -0.30 -24.43 -53.84
N PHE A 165 0.32 -23.27 -54.08
CA PHE A 165 -0.27 -22.06 -54.69
C PHE A 165 -0.85 -21.11 -53.62
N LEU A 166 -0.39 -19.85 -53.69
CA LEU A 166 -0.99 -18.65 -53.08
C LEU A 166 -1.24 -18.74 -51.56
N MET A 167 -0.20 -18.47 -50.77
CA MET A 167 -0.45 -17.69 -49.56
C MET A 167 -0.40 -16.21 -49.96
N PRO A 168 -1.47 -15.43 -49.72
CA PRO A 168 -1.40 -13.99 -49.88
C PRO A 168 -0.31 -13.47 -48.94
N ASP A 169 0.31 -12.34 -49.29
CA ASP A 169 1.16 -11.60 -48.36
C ASP A 169 0.37 -11.44 -47.06
N GLY A 170 0.71 -12.27 -46.08
CA GLY A 170 0.24 -12.11 -44.73
C GLY A 170 0.89 -10.83 -44.25
N GLU A 171 0.22 -9.71 -44.48
CA GLU A 171 0.38 -8.53 -43.64
C GLU A 171 0.34 -9.07 -42.22
N SER A 172 1.52 -9.18 -41.64
CA SER A 172 1.71 -9.68 -40.30
C SER A 172 1.04 -8.64 -39.43
N THR A 173 -0.23 -8.88 -39.12
CA THR A 173 -1.03 -8.00 -38.30
C THR A 173 -0.20 -7.73 -37.05
N PRO A 174 0.25 -6.48 -36.81
CA PRO A 174 1.20 -6.23 -35.75
C PRO A 174 0.54 -6.62 -34.43
N THR A 175 0.94 -7.77 -33.91
CA THR A 175 0.58 -8.18 -32.55
C THR A 175 1.27 -7.17 -31.65
N ALA A 176 0.50 -6.42 -30.87
CA ALA A 176 1.06 -5.41 -30.00
C ALA A 176 2.10 -6.06 -29.07
N GLY A 177 3.35 -5.65 -29.24
CA GLY A 177 4.49 -6.12 -28.46
C GLY A 177 4.52 -5.51 -27.06
N PRO A 178 5.57 -5.80 -26.27
CA PRO A 178 5.80 -5.11 -25.01
C PRO A 178 5.78 -3.59 -25.21
N VAL A 179 5.21 -2.87 -24.24
CA VAL A 179 5.13 -1.41 -24.27
C VAL A 179 6.55 -0.86 -24.18
N ALA A 180 6.88 0.09 -25.07
CA ALA A 180 8.17 0.76 -25.02
C ALA A 180 8.27 1.64 -23.77
N GLU A 181 9.39 1.57 -23.07
CA GLU A 181 9.71 2.52 -22.01
C GLU A 181 9.89 3.93 -22.60
N GLY A 182 9.34 4.94 -21.95
CA GLY A 182 9.49 6.32 -22.38
C GLY A 182 8.35 7.25 -21.95
N TRP A 183 8.47 8.51 -22.36
CA TRP A 183 7.40 9.48 -22.25
C TRP A 183 6.21 9.00 -23.07
N SER A 184 5.04 8.99 -22.46
CA SER A 184 3.84 8.44 -23.08
C SER A 184 2.60 9.24 -22.73
N ARG A 185 1.58 9.02 -23.53
CA ARG A 185 0.21 9.43 -23.30
C ARG A 185 -0.67 8.19 -23.23
N ILE A 186 -1.51 8.12 -22.21
CA ILE A 186 -2.43 6.99 -22.00
C ILE A 186 -3.85 7.48 -22.33
N ARG A 187 -4.48 6.91 -23.37
CA ARG A 187 -5.81 7.29 -23.85
C ARG A 187 -6.80 6.14 -23.74
N PRO A 188 -7.96 6.31 -23.10
CA PRO A 188 -8.99 5.27 -23.08
C PRO A 188 -9.52 5.00 -24.49
N VAL A 189 -9.68 3.73 -24.87
CA VAL A 189 -10.19 3.35 -26.20
C VAL A 189 -11.63 3.84 -26.40
N GLY A 190 -12.45 3.79 -25.34
CA GLY A 190 -13.82 4.28 -25.37
C GLY A 190 -13.96 5.81 -25.47
N SER A 191 -12.87 6.57 -25.30
CA SER A 191 -12.88 8.05 -25.31
C SER A 191 -11.53 8.60 -25.79
N PRO A 192 -11.18 8.40 -27.08
CA PRO A 192 -9.81 8.60 -27.57
C PRO A 192 -9.36 10.07 -27.60
N SER A 193 -10.26 11.04 -27.44
CA SER A 193 -9.91 12.46 -27.28
C SER A 193 -9.49 12.83 -25.86
N LEU A 194 -9.65 11.90 -24.91
CA LEU A 194 -9.30 12.06 -23.51
C LEU A 194 -8.00 11.31 -23.19
N CYS A 195 -7.36 11.77 -22.12
CA CYS A 195 -6.10 11.28 -21.61
C CYS A 195 -6.17 11.07 -20.10
N VAL A 196 -5.55 10.00 -19.61
CA VAL A 196 -5.36 9.77 -18.18
C VAL A 196 -4.38 10.79 -17.63
N THR A 197 -4.79 11.48 -16.57
CA THR A 197 -4.04 12.58 -15.94
C THR A 197 -4.50 12.78 -14.50
N GLU A 198 -3.88 13.72 -13.80
CA GLU A 198 -4.28 14.13 -12.46
C GLU A 198 -5.67 14.80 -12.43
N GLY A 199 -6.43 14.45 -11.38
CA GLY A 199 -7.65 15.14 -10.97
C GLY A 199 -7.93 14.97 -9.48
N ARG A 200 -9.21 15.13 -9.13
CA ARG A 200 -9.72 14.96 -7.77
C ARG A 200 -10.97 14.09 -7.84
N GLN A 201 -11.21 13.32 -6.77
CA GLN A 201 -12.42 12.52 -6.67
C GLN A 201 -13.65 13.43 -6.69
N ARG A 202 -14.65 13.09 -7.49
CA ARG A 202 -15.82 13.96 -7.72
C ARG A 202 -16.64 14.21 -6.46
N SER A 203 -16.75 13.22 -5.59
CA SER A 203 -17.47 13.33 -4.31
C SER A 203 -16.78 14.28 -3.32
N GLY A 204 -15.50 14.58 -3.52
CA GLY A 204 -14.68 15.36 -2.60
C GLY A 204 -14.38 14.65 -1.26
N ALA A 205 -14.83 13.41 -1.08
CA ALA A 205 -14.58 12.62 0.14
C ALA A 205 -13.08 12.32 0.30
N TYR A 206 -12.38 12.15 -0.81
CA TYR A 206 -10.94 12.02 -0.89
C TYR A 206 -10.31 13.24 -1.58
N LYS A 207 -9.39 13.91 -0.87
CA LYS A 207 -8.86 15.22 -1.27
C LYS A 207 -7.57 15.18 -2.06
N ASN A 208 -6.86 14.05 -2.04
CA ASN A 208 -5.58 13.93 -2.73
C ASN A 208 -5.78 13.79 -4.25
N ALA A 209 -4.68 13.98 -4.97
CA ALA A 209 -4.62 13.73 -6.39
C ALA A 209 -5.00 12.27 -6.71
N ILE A 210 -5.80 12.08 -7.76
CA ILE A 210 -6.12 10.76 -8.29
C ILE A 210 -6.10 10.77 -9.82
N ALA A 211 -6.02 9.59 -10.42
CA ALA A 211 -6.17 9.41 -11.86
C ALA A 211 -7.60 9.64 -12.32
N VAL A 212 -7.75 10.56 -13.26
CA VAL A 212 -8.98 10.85 -13.99
C VAL A 212 -8.68 10.93 -15.48
N GLN A 213 -9.71 11.01 -16.32
CA GLN A 213 -9.55 11.38 -17.73
C GLN A 213 -9.87 12.86 -17.96
N ARG A 214 -9.05 13.59 -18.73
CA ARG A 214 -9.36 14.95 -19.22
C ARG A 214 -9.06 15.06 -20.70
N SER A 215 -9.47 16.16 -21.34
CA SER A 215 -8.98 16.44 -22.69
C SER A 215 -7.44 16.40 -22.72
N CYS A 216 -6.85 15.82 -23.77
CA CYS A 216 -5.41 15.64 -23.82
C CYS A 216 -4.62 16.96 -23.79
N ALA A 217 -5.23 18.08 -24.20
CA ALA A 217 -4.65 19.43 -24.07
C ALA A 217 -4.59 19.92 -22.61
N GLN A 218 -5.41 19.38 -21.72
CA GLN A 218 -5.47 19.70 -20.29
C GLN A 218 -4.91 18.56 -19.41
N ALA A 219 -4.26 17.57 -20.03
CA ALA A 219 -3.70 16.40 -19.36
C ALA A 219 -2.22 16.58 -18.99
N VAL A 220 -1.73 17.82 -18.99
CA VAL A 220 -0.38 18.20 -18.57
C VAL A 220 -0.49 19.53 -17.81
N PRO A 221 0.14 19.65 -16.62
CA PRO A 221 0.82 18.60 -15.86
C PRO A 221 -0.16 17.56 -15.26
N PRO A 222 0.32 16.36 -14.88
CA PRO A 222 1.70 15.86 -14.98
C PRO A 222 2.04 15.27 -16.36
N ARG A 223 3.33 15.08 -16.65
CA ARG A 223 3.78 14.27 -17.81
C ARG A 223 3.86 12.81 -17.40
N THR A 224 3.45 11.90 -18.28
CA THR A 224 3.48 10.45 -17.99
C THR A 224 4.72 9.79 -18.58
N PHE A 225 5.46 9.04 -17.78
CA PHE A 225 6.57 8.19 -18.19
C PHE A 225 6.25 6.74 -17.84
N VAL A 226 6.25 5.85 -18.84
CA VAL A 226 6.08 4.41 -18.63
C VAL A 226 7.46 3.81 -18.45
N LYS A 227 7.75 3.25 -17.27
CA LYS A 227 9.05 2.68 -16.92
C LYS A 227 8.94 1.17 -16.76
N ALA A 228 9.74 0.40 -17.48
CA ALA A 228 9.79 -1.04 -17.31
C ALA A 228 10.45 -1.41 -15.97
N VAL A 229 9.91 -2.40 -15.27
CA VAL A 229 10.43 -2.88 -13.97
C VAL A 229 10.96 -4.30 -14.06
N GLY A 230 10.40 -5.12 -14.96
CA GLY A 230 10.72 -6.53 -15.14
C GLY A 230 9.45 -7.39 -15.27
N ASP A 231 9.59 -8.60 -15.81
CA ASP A 231 8.49 -9.59 -15.92
C ASP A 231 7.20 -9.07 -16.60
N GLY A 232 7.36 -8.16 -17.57
CA GLY A 232 6.24 -7.52 -18.28
C GLY A 232 5.42 -6.54 -17.42
N THR A 233 5.99 -6.08 -16.30
CA THR A 233 5.40 -5.05 -15.44
C THR A 233 6.08 -3.70 -15.61
N TYR A 234 5.29 -2.66 -15.37
CA TYR A 234 5.68 -1.27 -15.56
C TYR A 234 5.25 -0.42 -14.37
N TYR A 235 6.02 0.61 -14.07
CA TYR A 235 5.52 1.78 -13.36
C TYR A 235 4.90 2.74 -14.36
N ILE A 236 3.80 3.38 -13.96
CA ILE A 236 3.29 4.58 -14.61
C ILE A 236 3.70 5.75 -13.72
N GLN A 237 4.71 6.48 -14.15
CA GLN A 237 5.26 7.63 -13.43
C GLN A 237 4.62 8.92 -13.92
N TRP A 238 4.26 9.78 -12.98
CA TRP A 238 3.82 11.15 -13.23
C TRP A 238 4.89 12.10 -12.75
N ASP A 239 5.42 12.88 -13.68
CA ASP A 239 6.36 13.97 -13.41
C ASP A 239 5.58 15.29 -13.36
N HIS A 240 5.30 15.73 -12.13
CA HIS A 240 4.62 16.99 -11.84
C HIS A 240 5.67 18.07 -11.53
N PRO A 241 5.60 19.27 -12.13
CA PRO A 241 6.60 20.32 -11.91
C PRO A 241 6.71 20.77 -10.45
N ASP A 242 5.59 20.73 -9.71
CA ASP A 242 5.55 21.20 -8.31
C ASP A 242 5.69 20.07 -7.27
N GLU A 243 5.37 18.83 -7.63
CA GLU A 243 5.32 17.70 -6.69
C GLU A 243 6.42 16.65 -6.96
N GLY A 244 7.11 16.76 -8.10
CA GLY A 244 8.12 15.80 -8.53
C GLY A 244 7.52 14.55 -9.16
N VAL A 245 8.30 13.46 -9.13
CA VAL A 245 7.91 12.18 -9.73
C VAL A 245 7.14 11.34 -8.73
N GLY A 246 5.93 10.93 -9.10
CA GLY A 246 5.12 9.96 -8.36
C GLY A 246 4.78 8.73 -9.20
N CYS A 247 4.79 7.55 -8.60
CA CYS A 247 4.28 6.32 -9.21
C CYS A 247 2.78 6.17 -8.92
N LEU A 248 1.98 5.96 -9.95
CA LEU A 248 0.57 5.62 -9.76
C LEU A 248 0.45 4.35 -8.91
N THR A 249 -0.35 4.46 -7.84
CA THR A 249 -0.55 3.42 -6.84
C THR A 249 -2.03 3.19 -6.69
N VAL A 250 -2.49 1.94 -6.86
CA VAL A 250 -3.86 1.58 -6.53
C VAL A 250 -4.04 1.62 -5.01
N LEU A 251 -5.00 2.40 -4.53
CA LEU A 251 -5.34 2.49 -3.12
C LEU A 251 -6.12 1.24 -2.69
N GLU A 252 -5.59 0.48 -1.76
CA GLU A 252 -6.12 -0.84 -1.39
C GLU A 252 -7.20 -0.78 -0.30
N SER A 253 -7.31 0.36 0.39
CA SER A 253 -8.22 0.54 1.54
C SER A 253 -8.71 1.98 1.66
N GLY A 254 -9.65 2.19 2.60
CA GLY A 254 -10.18 3.52 2.90
C GLY A 254 -11.22 4.02 1.89
N PRO A 255 -11.62 5.30 2.00
CA PRO A 255 -12.70 5.89 1.20
C PRO A 255 -12.35 6.03 -0.29
N ALA A 256 -11.07 5.88 -0.64
CA ALA A 256 -10.55 5.97 -2.00
C ALA A 256 -10.12 4.59 -2.54
N LYS A 257 -10.54 3.50 -1.89
CA LYS A 257 -10.21 2.14 -2.33
C LYS A 257 -10.56 1.95 -3.80
N GLY A 258 -9.58 1.49 -4.58
CA GLY A 258 -9.70 1.28 -6.02
C GLY A 258 -9.30 2.48 -6.88
N LEU A 259 -9.17 3.68 -6.32
CA LEU A 259 -8.61 4.83 -7.04
C LEU A 259 -7.09 4.68 -7.20
N LEU A 260 -6.51 5.39 -8.16
CA LEU A 260 -5.06 5.44 -8.38
C LEU A 260 -4.53 6.81 -7.96
N GLU A 261 -3.59 6.86 -7.02
CA GLU A 261 -2.93 8.08 -6.53
C GLU A 261 -1.43 8.06 -6.89
N PRO A 262 -0.83 9.19 -7.30
CA PRO A 262 0.62 9.28 -7.46
C PRO A 262 1.32 9.32 -6.09
N TRP A 263 2.16 8.32 -5.79
CA TRP A 263 2.98 8.30 -4.58
C TRP A 263 4.44 8.61 -4.92
N GLU A 264 5.09 9.46 -4.14
CA GLU A 264 6.48 9.90 -4.35
C GLU A 264 7.51 8.75 -4.30
N ASP A 265 7.15 7.59 -3.77
CA ASP A 265 8.03 6.43 -3.64
C ASP A 265 7.64 5.30 -4.63
N CYS A 266 8.34 5.25 -5.76
CA CYS A 266 8.30 4.10 -6.67
C CYS A 266 9.06 2.92 -6.05
N SER A 267 8.34 1.89 -5.60
CA SER A 267 8.91 0.75 -4.88
C SER A 267 8.70 -0.57 -5.60
N SER A 268 9.77 -1.36 -5.74
CA SER A 268 9.73 -2.73 -6.30
C SER A 268 9.00 -3.72 -5.40
N SER A 269 8.87 -3.44 -4.11
CA SER A 269 8.11 -4.30 -3.19
C SER A 269 6.61 -4.01 -3.18
N ARG A 270 6.15 -2.90 -3.76
CA ARG A 270 4.75 -2.49 -3.75
C ARG A 270 4.01 -2.94 -5.00
N LEU A 271 3.41 -4.12 -4.96
CA LEU A 271 2.68 -4.68 -6.11
C LEU A 271 1.47 -3.85 -6.56
N SER A 272 0.94 -2.94 -5.73
CA SER A 272 -0.08 -1.96 -6.11
C SER A 272 0.41 -0.80 -6.99
N GLN A 273 1.73 -0.67 -7.20
CA GLN A 273 2.36 0.25 -8.16
C GLN A 273 2.77 -0.43 -9.48
N HIS A 274 2.73 -1.75 -9.56
CA HIS A 274 3.16 -2.49 -10.73
C HIS A 274 1.95 -2.80 -11.62
N PHE A 275 2.04 -2.44 -12.89
CA PHE A 275 1.00 -2.69 -13.87
C PHE A 275 1.52 -3.63 -14.95
N ARG A 276 0.83 -4.76 -15.16
CA ARG A 276 0.98 -5.54 -16.39
C ARG A 276 0.21 -4.84 -17.50
N MET A 277 0.85 -4.65 -18.65
CA MET A 277 0.25 -4.06 -19.84
C MET A 277 0.06 -5.17 -20.87
N GLU A 278 -1.14 -5.74 -20.91
CA GLU A 278 -1.47 -6.90 -21.74
C GLU A 278 -2.04 -6.43 -23.09
N PRO A 279 -1.50 -6.87 -24.24
CA PRO A 279 -2.03 -6.48 -25.54
C PRO A 279 -3.47 -6.99 -25.74
N VAL A 280 -4.33 -6.15 -26.30
CA VAL A 280 -5.70 -6.50 -26.66
C VAL A 280 -5.72 -7.07 -28.08
N ASN A 281 -6.23 -8.29 -28.24
CA ASN A 281 -6.42 -8.92 -29.54
C ASN A 281 -7.77 -8.50 -30.14
N GLY A 282 -7.85 -8.35 -31.47
CA GLY A 282 -9.10 -8.08 -32.19
C GLY A 282 -9.16 -6.68 -32.80
N PRO A 283 -10.35 -6.05 -32.94
CA PRO A 283 -10.52 -4.82 -33.72
C PRO A 283 -9.86 -3.57 -33.11
N ARG A 284 -9.34 -3.67 -31.89
CA ARG A 284 -8.70 -2.60 -31.12
C ARG A 284 -7.18 -2.82 -31.07
N GLN A 285 -6.59 -3.11 -32.23
CA GLN A 285 -5.15 -3.37 -32.34
C GLN A 285 -4.33 -2.21 -31.77
N GLY A 286 -3.23 -2.55 -31.08
CA GLY A 286 -2.38 -1.56 -30.41
C GLY A 286 -2.93 -1.05 -29.07
N ALA A 287 -4.12 -1.49 -28.63
CA ALA A 287 -4.61 -1.22 -27.29
C ALA A 287 -4.06 -2.22 -26.27
N TYR A 288 -4.00 -1.77 -25.02
CA TYR A 288 -3.53 -2.54 -23.87
C TYR A 288 -4.59 -2.57 -22.78
N ARG A 289 -4.67 -3.70 -22.09
CA ARG A 289 -5.37 -3.85 -20.82
C ARG A 289 -4.35 -3.71 -19.70
N LEU A 290 -4.61 -2.78 -18.79
CA LEU A 290 -3.74 -2.53 -17.64
C LEU A 290 -4.26 -3.34 -16.45
N ARG A 291 -3.40 -4.19 -15.87
CA ARG A 291 -3.71 -4.98 -14.67
C ARG A 291 -2.75 -4.67 -13.55
N PRO A 292 -3.24 -4.21 -12.39
CA PRO A 292 -2.41 -4.09 -11.20
C PRO A 292 -1.93 -5.48 -10.75
N ALA A 293 -0.65 -5.60 -10.41
CA ALA A 293 -0.01 -6.89 -10.16
C ALA A 293 -0.55 -7.60 -8.90
N HIS A 294 -1.19 -6.86 -7.98
CA HIS A 294 -1.64 -7.35 -6.67
C HIS A 294 -3.06 -7.95 -6.63
N SER A 295 -3.94 -7.69 -7.60
CA SER A 295 -5.40 -7.90 -7.42
C SER A 295 -6.07 -8.81 -8.45
N GLY A 296 -5.45 -9.04 -9.61
CA GLY A 296 -6.10 -9.74 -10.74
C GLY A 296 -7.21 -8.93 -11.42
N LEU A 297 -7.48 -7.70 -10.95
CA LEU A 297 -8.47 -6.79 -11.50
C LEU A 297 -7.89 -5.98 -12.68
N CYS A 298 -8.73 -5.15 -13.28
CA CYS A 298 -8.38 -4.32 -14.43
C CYS A 298 -8.51 -2.84 -14.06
N VAL A 299 -7.64 -2.02 -14.64
CA VAL A 299 -7.83 -0.56 -14.65
C VAL A 299 -8.89 -0.24 -15.69
N GLY A 300 -9.79 0.70 -15.39
CA GLY A 300 -10.75 1.22 -16.34
C GLY A 300 -11.32 2.57 -15.93
N ILE A 301 -12.08 3.18 -16.83
CA ILE A 301 -12.89 4.36 -16.54
C ILE A 301 -14.10 3.90 -15.73
N ASN A 302 -14.46 4.65 -14.69
CA ASN A 302 -15.67 4.37 -13.93
C ASN A 302 -16.89 4.30 -14.86
N ASP A 303 -17.55 3.14 -14.91
CA ASP A 303 -18.64 2.80 -15.86
C ASP A 303 -19.80 3.83 -15.84
N SER A 304 -20.02 4.49 -14.70
CA SER A 304 -21.05 5.53 -14.57
C SER A 304 -20.68 6.87 -15.25
N GLU A 305 -19.47 6.97 -15.79
CA GLU A 305 -18.86 8.22 -16.24
C GLU A 305 -18.10 8.07 -17.58
N VAL A 306 -18.36 7.01 -18.35
CA VAL A 306 -17.73 6.79 -19.67
C VAL A 306 -17.97 7.99 -20.59
N GLY A 307 -16.89 8.52 -21.20
CA GLY A 307 -16.94 9.72 -22.03
C GLY A 307 -17.02 11.05 -21.29
N ALA A 308 -17.25 11.06 -19.97
CA ALA A 308 -17.27 12.29 -19.19
C ALA A 308 -15.85 12.80 -18.94
N SER A 309 -15.63 14.10 -19.15
CA SER A 309 -14.41 14.75 -18.67
C SER A 309 -14.36 14.70 -17.15
N ALA A 310 -13.16 14.50 -16.60
CA ALA A 310 -12.86 14.26 -15.19
C ALA A 310 -13.37 12.93 -14.60
N ALA A 311 -13.81 11.97 -15.44
CA ALA A 311 -14.20 10.65 -14.93
C ALA A 311 -13.02 9.94 -14.27
N GLU A 312 -13.30 9.26 -13.16
CA GLU A 312 -12.28 8.60 -12.34
C GLU A 312 -11.74 7.35 -13.05
N VAL A 313 -10.42 7.17 -13.00
CA VAL A 313 -9.74 5.94 -13.41
C VAL A 313 -9.61 5.05 -12.17
N ILE A 314 -10.19 3.86 -12.24
CA ILE A 314 -10.36 2.98 -11.09
C ILE A 314 -9.90 1.56 -11.42
N GLN A 315 -9.55 0.81 -10.37
CA GLN A 315 -9.44 -0.64 -10.42
C GLN A 315 -10.82 -1.27 -10.20
N GLN A 316 -11.22 -2.17 -11.11
CA GLN A 316 -12.53 -2.81 -11.12
C GLN A 316 -12.50 -4.21 -11.76
N PRO A 317 -13.55 -5.03 -11.63
CA PRO A 317 -13.64 -6.31 -12.30
C PRO A 317 -13.42 -6.20 -13.81
N CYS A 318 -12.70 -7.15 -14.38
CA CYS A 318 -12.39 -7.14 -15.79
C CYS A 318 -13.62 -7.47 -16.66
N THR A 319 -14.00 -6.56 -17.54
CA THR A 319 -15.14 -6.69 -18.46
C THR A 319 -14.73 -6.92 -19.91
N GLY A 320 -13.51 -6.50 -20.28
CA GLY A 320 -13.03 -6.53 -21.67
C GLY A 320 -13.71 -5.54 -22.61
N LYS A 321 -14.37 -4.53 -22.04
CA LYS A 321 -14.98 -3.42 -22.77
C LYS A 321 -13.96 -2.29 -22.99
N SER A 322 -14.31 -1.35 -23.86
CA SER A 322 -13.42 -0.28 -24.31
C SER A 322 -13.07 0.76 -23.23
N ASP A 323 -13.80 0.80 -22.13
CA ASP A 323 -13.50 1.60 -20.93
C ASP A 323 -12.35 1.01 -20.09
N GLN A 324 -11.93 -0.24 -20.33
CA GLN A 324 -10.82 -0.92 -19.65
C GLN A 324 -9.62 -1.19 -20.57
N GLU A 325 -9.60 -0.54 -21.72
CA GLU A 325 -8.58 -0.70 -22.73
C GLU A 325 -8.03 0.67 -23.10
N PHE A 326 -6.72 0.75 -23.28
CA PHE A 326 -6.00 2.01 -23.40
C PHE A 326 -4.98 1.95 -24.53
N TYR A 327 -4.91 3.01 -25.33
CA TYR A 327 -3.75 3.26 -26.18
C TYR A 327 -2.64 3.88 -25.32
N ILE A 328 -1.42 3.37 -25.46
CA ILE A 328 -0.23 3.90 -24.81
C ILE A 328 0.70 4.38 -25.93
N GLU A 329 0.80 5.69 -26.10
CA GLU A 329 1.47 6.30 -27.24
C GLU A 329 2.67 7.11 -26.79
N ALA A 330 3.80 6.96 -27.47
CA ALA A 330 4.97 7.80 -27.22
C ALA A 330 4.67 9.28 -27.52
N VAL A 331 5.23 10.19 -26.72
CA VAL A 331 5.12 11.66 -26.88
C VAL A 331 6.45 12.38 -26.80
#